data_AF-A0A1F6A6M1-F1
#
_entry.id   AF-A0A1F6A6M1-F1
#
_cell.length_a   1.000
_cell.length_b   1.000
_cell.length_c   1.000
_cell.angle_alpha   90.00
_cell.angle_beta   90.00
_cell.angle_gamma   90.00
#
_symmetry.space_group_name_H-M   'P 1'
#
loop_
_entity.id
_entity.type
_entity.pdbx_description
1 polymer ?
#
loop_
_entity_poly.entity_id
_entity_poly.type
_entity_poly.pdbx_seq_one_letter_code
_entity_poly.pdbx_strand_id
1 'polypeptide(L)'
;MILQSPIFNPAIPALVDKTPADIPGLFGKLFSGIIGIMLFGATIWVLFQLILGGISWMSSGGDKGKMEEARHRLTNAVTGLFIVFASWSIYVIILNFLGLSPIGLDGRIELHLPSLFTEP
;
A
#
# COMPACT_ATOMS: atom_id res chain seq x y z
N MET A 1 -28.28 51.38 -7.59
CA MET A 1 -27.15 50.47 -7.30
C MET A 1 -27.70 49.05 -7.30
N ILE A 2 -27.43 48.29 -8.37
CA ILE A 2 -27.78 46.87 -8.47
C ILE A 2 -26.61 46.08 -7.86
N LEU A 3 -26.81 45.54 -6.67
CA LEU A 3 -25.89 44.59 -6.07
C LEU A 3 -26.06 43.26 -6.79
N GLN A 4 -25.22 42.98 -7.79
CA GLN A 4 -25.07 41.64 -8.35
C GLN A 4 -24.49 40.73 -7.25
N SER A 5 -25.36 39.94 -6.63
CA SER A 5 -24.92 38.80 -5.83
C SER A 5 -24.14 37.85 -6.75
N PRO A 6 -22.96 37.36 -6.32
CA PRO A 6 -22.24 36.34 -7.06
C PRO A 6 -23.16 35.14 -7.29
N ILE A 7 -23.41 34.76 -8.54
CA ILE A 7 -24.22 33.58 -8.85
C ILE A 7 -23.37 32.35 -8.51
N PHE A 8 -23.62 31.75 -7.35
CA PHE A 8 -23.09 30.46 -7.00
C PHE A 8 -23.87 29.39 -7.76
N ASN A 9 -23.18 28.70 -8.68
CA ASN A 9 -23.73 27.54 -9.35
C ASN A 9 -23.46 26.29 -8.49
N PRO A 10 -24.48 25.72 -7.82
CA PRO A 10 -24.32 24.53 -6.98
C PRO A 10 -23.97 23.27 -7.78
N ALA A 11 -23.96 23.33 -9.12
CA ALA A 11 -23.58 22.21 -9.99
C ALA A 11 -22.06 22.01 -10.12
N ILE A 12 -21.22 22.91 -9.57
CA ILE A 12 -19.75 22.75 -9.61
C ILE A 12 -19.11 23.00 -8.23
N PRO A 13 -19.43 22.21 -7.20
CA PRO A 13 -18.70 22.26 -5.92
C PRO A 13 -17.29 21.66 -6.05
N ALA A 14 -17.06 20.81 -7.07
CA ALA A 14 -15.81 20.05 -7.23
C ALA A 14 -14.59 20.89 -7.67
N LEU A 15 -14.77 22.14 -8.09
CA LEU A 15 -13.69 22.99 -8.61
C LEU A 15 -13.49 24.30 -7.82
N VAL A 16 -14.31 24.57 -6.79
CA VAL A 16 -14.29 25.83 -6.04
C VAL A 16 -13.32 25.81 -4.85
N ASP A 17 -13.06 24.64 -4.25
CA ASP A 17 -12.26 24.52 -3.02
C ASP A 17 -10.84 23.99 -3.20
N LYS A 18 -10.42 23.61 -4.42
CA LYS A 18 -9.03 23.20 -4.65
C LYS A 18 -8.14 24.41 -4.89
N THR A 19 -7.56 24.91 -3.82
CA THR A 19 -6.49 25.89 -3.90
C THR A 19 -5.21 25.24 -4.47
N PRO A 20 -4.28 26.00 -5.06
CA PRO A 20 -2.98 25.46 -5.51
C PRO A 20 -2.17 24.76 -4.41
N ALA A 21 -2.51 24.98 -3.14
CA ALA A 21 -1.95 24.31 -1.97
C ALA A 21 -2.40 22.84 -1.82
N ASP A 22 -3.44 22.40 -2.53
CA ASP A 22 -3.92 21.00 -2.52
C ASP A 22 -3.24 20.12 -3.58
N ILE A 23 -2.43 20.73 -4.46
CA ILE A 23 -1.69 20.01 -5.50
C ILE A 23 -0.74 18.99 -4.85
N PRO A 24 0.09 19.33 -3.84
CA PRO A 24 0.93 18.34 -3.14
C PRO A 24 0.13 17.18 -2.53
N GLY A 25 -1.05 17.45 -1.97
CA GLY A 25 -1.92 16.42 -1.38
C GLY A 25 -2.52 15.47 -2.43
N LEU A 26 -2.84 15.97 -3.63
CA LEU A 26 -3.28 15.15 -4.75
C LEU A 26 -2.16 14.26 -5.27
N PHE A 27 -0.94 14.81 -5.39
CA PHE A 27 0.25 14.03 -5.74
C PHE A 27 0.51 12.92 -4.72
N GLY A 28 0.40 13.21 -3.42
CA GLY A 28 0.54 12.22 -2.36
C GLY A 28 -0.47 11.07 -2.46
N LYS A 29 -1.74 11.37 -2.74
CA LYS A 29 -2.80 10.35 -2.90
C LYS A 29 -2.58 9.48 -4.14
N LEU A 30 -2.23 10.08 -5.28
CA LEU A 30 -1.94 9.34 -6.51
C LEU A 30 -0.70 8.45 -6.34
N PHE A 31 0.35 9.00 -5.74
CA PHE A 31 1.60 8.28 -5.51
C PHE A 31 1.42 7.11 -4.54
N SER A 32 0.68 7.32 -3.45
CA SER A 32 0.30 6.26 -2.52
C SER A 32 -0.52 5.16 -3.20
N GLY A 33 -1.46 5.51 -4.08
CA GLY A 33 -2.26 4.54 -4.83
C GLY A 33 -1.43 3.70 -5.79
N ILE A 34 -0.51 4.34 -6.52
CA ILE A 34 0.40 3.65 -7.46
C ILE A 34 1.32 2.69 -6.71
N ILE A 35 1.92 3.13 -5.60
CA ILE A 35 2.78 2.25 -4.78
C ILE A 35 1.99 1.05 -4.28
N GLY A 36 0.78 1.24 -3.77
CA GLY A 36 -0.07 0.14 -3.30
C GLY A 36 -0.34 -0.92 -4.37
N ILE A 37 -0.71 -0.48 -5.59
CA ILE A 37 -0.94 -1.38 -6.73
C ILE A 37 0.35 -2.11 -7.12
N MET A 38 1.49 -1.40 -7.14
CA MET A 38 2.78 -1.98 -7.49
C MET A 38 3.24 -3.03 -6.47
N LEU A 39 3.01 -2.77 -5.17
CA LEU A 39 3.31 -3.70 -4.08
C LEU A 39 2.49 -4.99 -4.19
N PHE A 40 1.20 -4.85 -4.48
CA PHE A 40 0.30 -5.98 -4.69
C PHE A 40 0.72 -6.82 -5.90
N GLY A 41 1.00 -6.16 -7.03
CA GLY A 41 1.50 -6.83 -8.24
C GLY A 41 2.84 -7.54 -8.01
N ALA A 42 3.78 -6.90 -7.31
CA ALA A 42 5.08 -7.48 -6.98
C ALA A 42 4.94 -8.73 -6.10
N THR A 43 4.04 -8.71 -5.12
CA THR A 43 3.79 -9.85 -4.23
C THR A 43 3.29 -11.06 -5.00
N ILE A 44 2.31 -10.86 -5.91
CA ILE A 44 1.81 -11.93 -6.79
C ILE A 44 2.93 -12.45 -7.68
N TRP A 45 3.70 -11.56 -8.30
CA TRP A 45 4.80 -11.94 -9.19
C TRP A 45 5.84 -12.82 -8.49
N VAL A 46 6.23 -12.46 -7.26
CA VAL A 46 7.16 -13.25 -6.46
C VAL A 46 6.61 -14.65 -6.16
N LEU A 47 5.31 -14.76 -5.84
CA LEU A 47 4.64 -16.04 -5.64
C LEU A 47 4.76 -16.95 -6.87
N PHE A 48 4.54 -16.41 -8.08
CA PHE A 48 4.74 -17.17 -9.31
C PHE A 48 6.19 -17.63 -9.49
N GLN A 49 7.17 -16.77 -9.20
CA GLN A 49 8.58 -17.12 -9.30
C GLN A 49 9.00 -18.21 -8.29
N LEU A 50 8.43 -18.19 -7.08
CA LEU A 50 8.66 -19.22 -6.07
C LEU A 50 8.11 -20.58 -6.52
N ILE A 51 6.89 -20.62 -7.05
CA ILE A 51 6.27 -21.86 -7.54
C ILE A 51 7.07 -22.43 -8.71
N LEU A 52 7.39 -21.61 -9.70
CA LEU A 52 8.14 -22.04 -10.87
C LEU A 52 9.58 -22.46 -10.52
N GLY A 53 10.23 -21.75 -9.60
CA GLY A 53 11.54 -22.12 -9.07
C GLY A 53 11.51 -23.45 -8.32
N GLY A 54 10.49 -23.67 -7.48
CA GLY A 54 10.29 -24.92 -6.74
C GLY A 54 10.02 -26.11 -7.65
N ILE A 55 9.15 -25.96 -8.65
CA ILE A 55 8.89 -26.99 -9.67
C ILE A 55 10.17 -27.31 -10.44
N SER A 56 10.94 -26.29 -10.86
CA SER A 56 12.21 -26.47 -11.55
C SER A 56 13.24 -27.21 -10.69
N TRP A 57 13.31 -26.91 -9.39
CA TRP A 57 14.22 -27.57 -8.46
C TRP A 57 13.85 -29.05 -8.27
N MET A 58 12.56 -29.35 -8.15
CA MET A 58 12.05 -30.72 -8.04
C MET A 58 12.24 -31.53 -9.34
N SER A 59 12.05 -30.91 -10.51
CA SER A 59 12.23 -31.57 -11.81
C SER A 59 13.70 -31.70 -12.24
N SER A 60 14.63 -31.07 -11.54
CA SER A 60 16.07 -31.10 -11.87
C SER A 60 16.70 -32.48 -11.70
N GLY A 61 16.09 -33.39 -10.92
CA GLY A 61 16.44 -34.81 -10.90
C GLY A 61 17.90 -35.18 -10.56
N GLY A 62 18.70 -34.24 -10.03
CA GLY A 62 20.13 -34.44 -9.72
C GLY A 62 21.11 -33.85 -10.75
N ASP A 63 20.63 -33.24 -11.84
CA ASP A 63 21.46 -32.44 -12.75
C ASP A 63 21.92 -31.16 -12.05
N LYS A 64 23.22 -31.05 -11.80
CA LYS A 64 23.82 -29.92 -11.07
C LYS A 64 23.54 -28.57 -11.74
N GLY A 65 23.51 -28.50 -13.07
CA GLY A 65 23.27 -27.25 -13.79
C GLY A 65 21.85 -26.73 -13.55
N LYS A 66 20.86 -27.60 -13.74
CA LYS A 66 19.45 -27.25 -13.52
C LYS A 66 19.14 -26.96 -12.05
N MET A 67 19.79 -27.68 -11.14
CA MET A 67 19.61 -27.48 -9.70
C MET A 67 20.17 -26.13 -9.24
N GLU A 68 21.30 -25.70 -9.83
CA GLU A 68 21.89 -24.39 -9.56
C GLU A 68 21.05 -23.25 -10.12
N GLU A 69 20.54 -23.38 -11.35
CA GLU A 69 19.64 -22.40 -11.94
C GLU A 69 18.33 -22.27 -11.13
N ALA A 70 17.76 -23.40 -10.71
CA ALA A 70 16.56 -23.41 -9.89
C ALA A 70 16.80 -22.76 -8.51
N ARG A 71 17.96 -23.00 -7.89
CA ARG A 71 18.37 -22.31 -6.65
C ARG A 71 18.50 -20.82 -6.85
N HIS A 72 19.20 -20.38 -7.89
CA HIS A 72 19.33 -18.96 -8.23
C HIS A 72 17.96 -18.30 -8.39
N ARG A 73 17.04 -18.96 -9.09
CA ARG A 73 15.67 -18.47 -9.27
C ARG A 73 14.93 -18.34 -7.94
N LEU A 74 15.06 -19.33 -7.05
CA LEU A 74 14.45 -19.30 -5.73
C LEU A 74 15.04 -18.19 -4.85
N THR A 75 16.36 -18.03 -4.83
CA THR A 75 17.05 -16.96 -4.09
C THR A 75 16.65 -15.58 -4.60
N ASN A 76 16.53 -15.40 -5.91
CA ASN A 76 16.06 -14.15 -6.51
C ASN A 76 14.60 -13.85 -6.12
N ALA A 77 13.73 -14.87 -6.10
CA ALA A 77 12.34 -14.71 -5.67
C ALA A 77 12.24 -14.33 -4.18
N VAL A 78 13.00 -14.98 -3.30
CA VAL A 78 13.07 -14.65 -1.87
C VAL A 78 13.64 -13.25 -1.65
N THR A 79 14.69 -12.88 -2.39
CA THR A 79 15.27 -11.53 -2.32
C THR A 79 14.27 -10.47 -2.79
N GLY A 80 13.53 -10.75 -3.86
CA GLY A 80 12.43 -9.90 -4.31
C GLY A 80 11.35 -9.71 -3.24
N LEU A 81 10.96 -10.78 -2.55
CA LEU A 81 10.03 -10.70 -1.42
C LEU A 81 10.57 -9.78 -0.32
N PHE A 82 11.84 -9.97 0.04
CA PHE A 82 12.50 -9.18 1.07
C PHE A 82 12.52 -7.69 0.72
N ILE A 83 12.78 -7.34 -0.55
CA ILE A 83 12.76 -5.96 -1.04
C ILE A 83 11.35 -5.35 -0.91
N VAL A 84 10.29 -6.10 -1.24
CA VAL A 84 8.91 -5.63 -1.10
C VAL A 84 8.59 -5.33 0.37
N PHE A 85 8.95 -6.23 1.28
CA PHE A 85 8.80 -6.02 2.71
C PHE A 85 9.62 -4.84 3.24
N ALA A 86 10.86 -4.68 2.78
CA ALA A 86 11.72 -3.57 3.15
C ALA A 86 11.14 -2.23 2.68
N SER A 87 10.63 -2.17 1.45
CA SER A 87 9.96 -0.99 0.89
C SER A 87 8.74 -0.56 1.73
N TRP A 88 7.88 -1.53 2.08
CA TRP A 88 6.74 -1.27 2.97
C TRP A 88 7.19 -0.77 4.35
N SER A 89 8.22 -1.38 4.93
CA SER A 89 8.73 -1.01 6.25
C SER A 89 9.25 0.44 6.24
N ILE A 90 10.00 0.82 5.20
CA ILE A 90 10.48 2.19 5.03
C ILE A 90 9.31 3.17 4.89
N TYR A 91 8.30 2.82 4.10
CA TYR A 91 7.08 3.64 3.95
C TYR A 91 6.40 3.90 5.30
N VAL A 92 6.21 2.85 6.11
CA VAL A 92 5.63 2.97 7.45
C VAL A 92 6.49 3.86 8.35
N ILE A 93 7.81 3.70 8.33
CA ILE A 93 8.73 4.53 9.12
C ILE A 93 8.58 6.01 8.73
N ILE A 94 8.58 6.32 7.44
CA ILE A 94 8.41 7.70 6.94
C ILE A 94 7.08 8.28 7.41
N LEU A 95 5.97 7.53 7.28
CA LEU A 95 4.66 8.00 7.74
C LEU A 95 4.65 8.32 9.25
N ASN A 96 5.23 7.45 10.07
CA ASN A 96 5.36 7.67 11.51
C ASN A 96 6.19 8.93 11.82
N PHE A 97 7.29 9.17 11.09
CA PHE A 97 8.06 10.41 11.23
C PHE A 97 7.27 11.66 10.86
N LEU A 98 6.34 11.57 9.92
CA LEU A 98 5.44 12.67 9.54
C LEU A 98 4.22 12.81 10.50
N GLY A 99 4.13 11.98 11.55
CA GLY A 99 2.99 11.97 12.47
C GLY A 99 1.69 11.43 11.87
N LEU A 100 1.78 10.76 10.72
CA LEU A 100 0.65 10.14 10.04
C LEU A 100 0.62 8.66 10.42
N SER A 101 -0.42 8.24 11.14
CA SER A 101 -0.64 6.81 11.41
C SER A 101 -0.94 6.09 10.10
N PRO A 102 -0.23 5.00 9.76
CA PRO A 102 -0.58 4.19 8.61
C PRO A 102 -2.03 3.71 8.72
N ILE A 103 -2.80 3.87 7.64
CA ILE A 103 -4.18 3.41 7.53
C ILE A 103 -4.22 1.91 7.87
N GLY A 104 -4.84 1.56 9.00
CA GLY A 104 -4.96 0.19 9.50
C GLY A 104 -4.25 -0.13 10.82
N LEU A 105 -3.50 0.81 11.41
CA LEU A 105 -2.84 0.65 12.72
C LEU A 105 -3.44 1.53 13.83
N ASP A 106 -4.61 2.15 13.60
CA ASP A 106 -5.32 2.88 14.66
C ASP A 106 -5.97 1.85 15.59
N GLY A 107 -5.22 1.41 16.59
CA GLY A 107 -5.61 0.44 17.61
C GLY A 107 -6.70 0.94 18.57
N ARG A 108 -7.71 1.65 18.05
CA ARG A 108 -8.90 2.05 18.78
C ARG A 108 -9.85 0.86 18.81
N ILE A 109 -9.60 -0.04 19.74
CA ILE A 109 -10.65 -0.91 20.25
C ILE A 109 -11.64 0.04 20.94
N GLU A 110 -12.69 0.42 20.23
CA GLU A 110 -13.85 1.09 20.79
C GLU A 110 -14.55 0.06 21.68
N LEU A 111 -14.07 -0.07 22.92
CA LEU A 111 -14.70 -0.89 23.93
C LEU A 111 -16.07 -0.26 24.20
N HIS A 112 -17.08 -0.79 23.51
CA HIS A 112 -18.47 -0.57 23.82
C HIS A 112 -18.70 -1.22 25.19
N LEU A 113 -18.43 -0.48 26.26
CA LEU A 113 -18.74 -0.91 27.60
C LEU A 113 -20.26 -1.14 27.62
N PRO A 114 -20.74 -2.39 27.81
CA PRO A 114 -22.16 -2.62 27.97
C PRO A 114 -22.60 -1.83 29.22
N SER A 115 -23.79 -1.25 29.16
CA SER A 115 -24.39 -0.35 30.16
C SER A 115 -24.61 -0.97 31.56
N LEU A 116 -23.96 -2.08 31.88
CA LEU A 116 -24.06 -2.82 33.15
C LEU A 116 -23.31 -2.15 34.32
N PHE A 117 -22.72 -0.97 34.11
CA PHE A 117 -22.15 -0.14 35.18
C PHE A 117 -22.79 1.25 35.24
N THR A 118 -23.88 1.48 34.51
CA THR A 118 -24.69 2.69 34.63
C THR A 118 -26.09 2.30 35.01
N GLU A 119 -26.31 2.07 36.31
CA GLU A 119 -27.58 2.30 37.01
C GLU A 119 -27.31 2.17 38.52
N PRO A 120 -28.15 2.75 39.39
CA PRO A 120 -29.62 2.65 39.38
C PRO A 120 -30.37 3.79 38.70
#